data_AF-A0A848TUQ4-F1
#
_entry.id   AF-A0A848TUQ4-F1
#
_cell.length_a   1.000
_cell.length_b   1.000
_cell.length_c   1.000
_cell.angle_alpha   90.00
_cell.angle_beta   90.00
_cell.angle_gamma   90.00
#
_symmetry.space_group_name_H-M   'P 1'
#
loop_
_entity.id
_entity.type
_entity.pdbx_description
1 polymer ?
#
loop_
_entity_poly.entity_id
_entity_poly.type
_entity_poly.pdbx_seq_one_letter_code
_entity_poly.pdbx_strand_id
1 'polypeptide(L)'
;MIHRFKFKTSSYSFFLFFFLFFVACKNNTAQIENHAFTNELVKETSPYLLQHAHNPVNWKPWSDQVFAEATKEDKLVIISIGYSSCHWCHVMEEETFEDEKVAEIMNTNFISIKVDREERPDVDQVYMTAVQLMTGNGGWPLNVIVLPNGKPIYGGTYHTNAQWSEILLKINKLYKDDPKKANEYSDMVANGIQDLNLIKPSDATAELSPTLIDDAISQWKP
;
A
#
# COMPACT_ATOMS: atom_id res chain seq x y z
N MET A 1 11.29 -40.14 77.34
CA MET A 1 12.11 -39.59 76.24
C MET A 1 11.15 -38.87 75.31
N ILE A 2 11.27 -37.55 75.29
CA ILE A 2 10.27 -36.56 74.87
C ILE A 2 10.54 -36.21 73.41
N HIS A 3 9.52 -36.10 72.55
CA HIS A 3 9.48 -35.07 71.50
C HIS A 3 8.06 -34.82 70.99
N ARG A 4 7.43 -33.75 71.50
CA ARG A 4 6.28 -33.09 70.90
C ARG A 4 6.80 -32.07 69.89
N PHE A 5 6.53 -32.24 68.61
CA PHE A 5 6.78 -31.24 67.58
C PHE A 5 5.73 -30.12 67.67
N LYS A 6 6.16 -28.92 68.05
CA LYS A 6 5.35 -27.70 67.97
C LYS A 6 5.52 -27.09 66.58
N PHE A 7 4.46 -27.09 65.77
CA PHE A 7 4.39 -26.25 64.57
C PHE A 7 4.21 -24.80 65.00
N LYS A 8 5.22 -23.96 64.76
CA LYS A 8 5.16 -22.51 64.96
C LYS A 8 4.84 -21.90 63.60
N THR A 9 3.60 -21.48 63.40
CA THR A 9 3.18 -20.72 62.21
C THR A 9 3.87 -19.36 62.24
N SER A 10 4.93 -19.21 61.43
CA SER A 10 5.67 -17.95 61.28
C SER A 10 4.95 -17.04 60.29
N SER A 11 4.36 -15.97 60.81
CA SER A 11 3.53 -14.99 60.10
C SER A 11 4.33 -14.00 59.23
N TYR A 12 5.44 -14.42 58.62
CA TYR A 12 6.39 -13.54 57.92
C TYR A 12 6.65 -13.90 56.45
N SER A 13 5.83 -14.75 55.84
CA SER A 13 5.97 -15.08 54.40
C SER A 13 5.01 -14.30 53.49
N PHE A 14 4.28 -13.31 54.02
CA PHE A 14 3.41 -12.42 53.22
C PHE A 14 4.06 -11.07 52.87
N PHE A 15 5.26 -10.79 53.40
CA PHE A 15 5.95 -9.50 53.24
C PHE A 15 7.12 -9.53 52.24
N LEU A 16 7.20 -10.57 51.40
CA LEU A 16 8.20 -10.68 50.32
C LEU A 16 7.57 -10.66 48.92
N PHE A 17 6.24 -10.56 48.81
CA PHE A 17 5.51 -10.44 47.54
C PHE A 17 5.09 -9.01 47.20
N PHE A 18 5.37 -8.03 48.07
CA PHE A 18 4.97 -6.63 47.86
C PHE A 18 6.08 -5.71 47.34
N PHE A 19 7.32 -6.20 47.22
CA PHE A 19 8.47 -5.39 46.76
C PHE A 19 8.82 -5.58 45.28
N LEU A 20 8.18 -6.52 44.57
CA LEU A 20 8.39 -6.73 43.12
C LEU A 20 7.37 -5.98 42.23
N PHE A 21 6.36 -5.32 42.81
CA PHE A 21 5.34 -4.58 42.04
C PHE A 21 5.69 -3.11 41.76
N PHE A 22 6.71 -2.54 42.40
CA PHE A 22 7.03 -1.11 42.26
C PHE A 22 8.08 -0.77 41.19
N VAL A 23 8.57 -1.74 40.41
CA VAL A 23 9.49 -1.47 39.28
C VAL A 23 8.75 -1.41 37.93
N ALA A 24 7.42 -1.49 37.92
CA ALA A 24 6.59 -1.46 36.70
C ALA A 24 6.06 -0.06 36.33
N CYS A 25 6.79 1.01 36.68
CA CYS A 25 6.53 2.37 36.22
C CYS A 25 7.85 3.04 35.85
N LYS A 26 8.54 2.50 34.84
CA LYS A 26 9.52 3.30 34.09
C LYS A 26 8.74 4.15 33.11
N ASN A 27 8.83 5.46 33.30
CA ASN A 27 8.27 6.51 32.48
C ASN A 27 8.28 6.15 30.98
N ASN A 28 7.08 6.00 30.39
CA ASN A 28 6.89 6.24 28.97
C ASN A 28 6.99 7.75 28.75
N THR A 29 8.21 8.29 28.81
CA THR A 29 8.55 9.39 27.92
C THR A 29 8.40 8.83 26.53
N ALA A 30 7.24 9.08 25.90
CA ALA A 30 7.10 8.96 24.46
C ALA A 30 8.34 9.64 23.87
N GLN A 31 9.20 8.85 23.23
CA GLN A 31 10.32 9.43 22.51
C GLN A 31 9.69 10.33 21.45
N ILE A 32 9.98 11.62 21.51
CA ILE A 32 9.68 12.52 20.41
C ILE A 32 10.64 12.09 19.32
N GLU A 33 10.23 11.13 18.49
CA GLU A 33 10.96 10.80 17.28
C GLU A 33 10.92 12.05 16.38
N ASN A 34 12.05 12.75 16.32
CA ASN A 34 12.20 13.89 15.43
C ASN A 34 12.46 13.36 14.01
N HIS A 35 11.38 13.15 13.26
CA HIS A 35 11.47 12.77 11.85
C HIS A 35 11.89 13.97 10.99
N ALA A 36 12.86 13.78 10.09
CA ALA A 36 13.32 14.83 9.17
C ALA A 36 12.24 15.25 8.17
N PHE A 37 11.40 14.30 7.78
CA PHE A 37 10.28 14.49 6.86
C PHE A 37 8.98 14.01 7.51
N THR A 38 7.87 14.64 7.16
CA THR A 38 6.53 14.19 7.52
C THR A 38 5.57 14.66 6.43
N ASN A 39 4.79 13.73 5.90
CA ASN A 39 3.81 13.98 4.83
C ASN A 39 2.37 13.77 5.35
N GLU A 40 1.38 13.82 4.45
CA GLU A 40 -0.03 13.80 4.83
C GLU A 40 -0.49 12.45 5.41
N LEU A 41 0.25 11.36 5.15
CA LEU A 41 -0.10 10.02 5.61
C LEU A 41 -0.05 9.88 7.14
N VAL A 42 0.58 10.80 7.87
CA VAL A 42 0.58 10.83 9.35
C VAL A 42 -0.83 10.91 9.96
N LYS A 43 -1.84 11.26 9.15
CA LYS A 43 -3.25 11.38 9.56
C LYS A 43 -4.07 10.13 9.23
N GLU A 44 -3.49 9.16 8.53
CA GLU A 44 -4.19 7.94 8.13
C GLU A 44 -4.30 6.95 9.28
N THR A 45 -5.21 5.98 9.14
CA THR A 45 -5.39 4.90 10.11
C THR A 45 -4.72 3.61 9.70
N SER A 46 -4.48 3.41 8.40
CA SER A 46 -3.79 2.24 7.88
C SER A 46 -2.37 2.17 8.48
N PRO A 47 -2.01 1.06 9.14
CA PRO A 47 -0.62 0.84 9.57
C PRO A 47 0.37 0.84 8.41
N TYR A 48 -0.06 0.39 7.23
CA TYR A 48 0.76 0.40 6.01
C TYR A 48 1.04 1.84 5.53
N LEU A 49 0.02 2.71 5.51
CA LEU A 49 0.23 4.10 5.11
C LEU A 49 1.06 4.88 6.15
N LEU A 50 0.81 4.64 7.44
CA LEU A 50 1.55 5.29 8.52
C LEU A 50 3.05 4.95 8.50
N GLN A 51 3.43 3.75 8.05
CA GLN A 51 4.84 3.39 7.86
C GLN A 51 5.57 4.36 6.92
N HIS A 52 4.87 4.87 5.89
CA HIS A 52 5.42 5.78 4.89
C HIS A 52 5.27 7.27 5.25
N ALA A 53 4.74 7.60 6.43
CA ALA A 53 4.41 8.97 6.82
C ALA A 53 5.64 9.88 6.96
N HIS A 54 6.82 9.29 7.12
CA HIS A 54 8.07 9.99 7.36
C HIS A 54 9.08 9.88 6.22
N ASN A 55 8.64 9.38 5.06
CA ASN A 55 9.49 9.30 3.87
C ASN A 55 9.70 10.72 3.29
N PRO A 56 10.84 10.99 2.64
CA PRO A 56 11.09 12.27 1.96
C PRO A 56 10.15 12.51 0.77
N VAL A 57 9.59 11.45 0.18
CA VAL A 57 8.49 11.60 -0.79
C VAL A 57 7.28 12.21 -0.09
N ASN A 58 6.72 13.26 -0.67
CA ASN A 58 5.53 13.94 -0.17
C ASN A 58 4.26 13.16 -0.53
N TRP A 59 4.11 12.00 0.11
CA TRP A 59 2.96 11.14 -0.10
C TRP A 59 1.65 11.78 0.37
N LYS A 60 0.61 11.60 -0.45
CA LYS A 60 -0.78 11.89 -0.12
C LYS A 60 -1.59 10.60 -0.05
N PRO A 61 -2.62 10.53 0.79
CA PRO A 61 -3.60 9.45 0.71
C PRO A 61 -4.43 9.59 -0.57
N TRP A 62 -5.06 8.49 -1.00
CA TRP A 62 -5.98 8.55 -2.13
C TRP A 62 -7.17 9.47 -1.84
N SER A 63 -7.40 10.47 -2.68
CA SER A 63 -8.66 11.23 -2.71
C SER A 63 -8.89 11.92 -4.05
N ASP A 64 -10.14 12.25 -4.35
CA ASP A 64 -10.52 13.00 -5.56
C ASP A 64 -9.85 14.38 -5.61
N GLN A 65 -9.53 14.96 -4.44
CA GLN A 65 -8.86 16.26 -4.34
C GLN A 65 -7.45 16.22 -4.92
N VAL A 66 -6.77 15.06 -4.86
CA VAL A 66 -5.42 14.91 -5.41
C VAL A 66 -5.42 15.06 -6.93
N PHE A 67 -6.45 14.56 -7.61
CA PHE A 67 -6.59 14.70 -9.07
C PHE A 67 -6.97 16.13 -9.47
N ALA A 68 -7.77 16.82 -8.65
CA ALA A 68 -8.05 18.24 -8.83
C ALA A 68 -6.78 19.10 -8.68
N GLU A 69 -5.94 18.78 -7.69
CA GLU A 69 -4.61 19.40 -7.49
C GLU A 69 -3.70 19.13 -8.69
N ALA A 70 -3.59 17.88 -9.13
CA ALA A 70 -2.80 17.48 -10.29
C ALA A 70 -3.23 18.22 -11.57
N THR A 71 -4.54 18.42 -11.77
CA THR A 71 -5.08 19.19 -12.89
C THR A 71 -4.70 20.66 -12.79
N LYS A 72 -4.79 21.25 -11.60
CA LYS A 72 -4.43 22.65 -11.35
C LYS A 72 -2.93 22.91 -11.53
N GLU A 73 -2.09 21.96 -11.10
CA GLU A 73 -0.64 22.07 -11.18
C GLU A 73 -0.04 21.60 -12.51
N ASP A 74 -0.86 21.03 -13.40
CA ASP A 74 -0.42 20.38 -14.64
C ASP A 74 0.71 19.36 -14.38
N LYS A 75 0.47 18.49 -13.40
CA LYS A 75 1.38 17.42 -13.00
C LYS A 75 0.73 16.06 -13.18
N LEU A 76 1.54 15.09 -13.60
CA LEU A 76 1.17 13.69 -13.56
C LEU A 76 1.03 13.21 -12.11
N VAL A 77 0.28 12.13 -11.92
CA VAL A 77 0.09 11.52 -10.60
C VAL A 77 0.78 10.15 -10.56
N ILE A 78 1.55 9.91 -9.51
CA ILE A 78 2.09 8.59 -9.19
C ILE A 78 1.13 7.92 -8.22
N ILE A 79 0.72 6.70 -8.51
CA ILE A 79 -0.10 5.87 -7.62
C ILE A 79 0.74 4.64 -7.28
N SER A 80 1.19 4.57 -6.02
CA SER A 80 1.94 3.43 -5.48
C SER A 80 1.07 2.63 -4.52
N ILE A 81 0.69 1.43 -4.94
CA ILE A 81 -0.22 0.54 -4.20
C ILE A 81 0.57 -0.61 -3.57
N GLY A 82 0.31 -0.87 -2.29
CA GLY A 82 0.87 -2.01 -1.56
C GLY A 82 0.01 -2.39 -0.37
N TYR A 83 0.58 -3.19 0.53
CA TYR A 83 -0.08 -3.70 1.74
C TYR A 83 0.96 -4.08 2.79
N SER A 84 0.52 -4.22 4.03
CA SER A 84 1.37 -4.43 5.21
C SER A 84 2.29 -5.66 5.12
N SER A 85 1.84 -6.76 4.52
CA SER A 85 2.60 -8.02 4.42
C SER A 85 3.36 -8.20 3.08
N CYS A 86 3.44 -7.15 2.26
CA CYS A 86 4.12 -7.17 0.97
C CYS A 86 5.63 -7.02 1.11
N HIS A 87 6.39 -8.10 0.93
CA HIS A 87 7.85 -8.06 1.02
C HIS A 87 8.50 -7.03 0.08
N TRP A 88 8.18 -7.08 -1.22
CA TRP A 88 8.78 -6.18 -2.21
C TRP A 88 8.36 -4.72 -2.06
N CYS A 89 7.24 -4.45 -1.37
CA CYS A 89 6.82 -3.09 -1.08
C CYS A 89 7.75 -2.44 -0.07
N HIS A 90 8.14 -3.20 0.97
CA HIS A 90 9.12 -2.77 1.97
C HIS A 90 10.52 -2.61 1.36
N VAL A 91 10.94 -3.54 0.51
CA VAL A 91 12.24 -3.43 -0.19
C VAL A 91 12.28 -2.17 -1.06
N MET A 92 11.23 -1.91 -1.85
CA MET A 92 11.21 -0.73 -2.71
C MET A 92 11.09 0.56 -1.90
N GLU A 93 10.41 0.54 -0.76
CA GLU A 93 10.43 1.69 0.15
C GLU A 93 11.86 2.04 0.55
N GLU A 94 12.55 1.10 1.20
CA GLU A 94 13.89 1.31 1.77
C GLU A 94 14.89 1.73 0.69
N GLU A 95 14.88 1.06 -0.46
CA GLU A 95 15.87 1.31 -1.51
C GLU A 95 15.55 2.57 -2.36
N THR A 96 14.28 2.96 -2.47
CA THR A 96 13.83 3.93 -3.48
C THR A 96 13.03 5.09 -2.91
N PHE A 97 12.04 4.86 -2.05
CA PHE A 97 11.17 5.92 -1.55
C PHE A 97 11.73 6.67 -0.33
N GLU A 98 12.74 6.10 0.35
CA GLU A 98 13.52 6.79 1.38
C GLU A 98 14.72 7.59 0.82
N ASP A 99 15.05 7.40 -0.46
CA ASP A 99 16.14 8.16 -1.09
C ASP A 99 15.71 9.60 -1.41
N GLU A 100 16.40 10.57 -0.83
CA GLU A 100 16.07 12.00 -0.98
C GLU A 100 16.16 12.50 -2.43
N LYS A 101 17.03 11.93 -3.27
CA LYS A 101 17.17 12.36 -4.68
C LYS A 101 16.01 11.86 -5.52
N VAL A 102 15.58 10.62 -5.30
CA VAL A 102 14.36 10.09 -5.92
C VAL A 102 13.16 10.92 -5.46
N ALA A 103 13.06 11.20 -4.16
CA ALA A 103 12.00 12.02 -3.60
C ALA A 103 11.99 13.44 -4.19
N GLU A 104 13.14 14.07 -4.41
CA GLU A 104 13.23 15.38 -5.06
C GLU A 104 12.64 15.34 -6.48
N ILE A 105 12.95 14.31 -7.27
CA ILE A 105 12.38 14.12 -8.62
C ILE A 105 10.85 13.96 -8.53
N MET A 106 10.38 13.11 -7.61
CA MET A 106 8.95 12.86 -7.43
C MET A 106 8.21 14.13 -6.99
N ASN A 107 8.67 14.80 -5.93
CA ASN A 107 8.03 15.97 -5.35
C ASN A 107 8.01 17.17 -6.31
N THR A 108 9.04 17.31 -7.14
CA THR A 108 9.12 18.42 -8.12
C THR A 108 8.14 18.23 -9.27
N ASN A 109 8.02 17.00 -9.78
CA ASN A 109 7.39 16.75 -11.08
C ASN A 109 6.01 16.08 -11.00
N PHE A 110 5.68 15.46 -9.87
CA PHE A 110 4.49 14.62 -9.71
C PHE A 110 3.73 14.97 -8.44
N ILE A 111 2.46 14.61 -8.42
CA ILE A 111 1.71 14.41 -7.18
C ILE A 111 1.75 12.93 -6.83
N SER A 112 2.23 12.57 -5.65
CA SER A 112 2.48 11.17 -5.28
C SER A 112 1.44 10.66 -4.29
N ILE A 113 0.73 9.60 -4.65
CA ILE A 113 -0.30 8.94 -3.84
C ILE A 113 0.20 7.58 -3.37
N LYS A 114 0.04 7.32 -2.06
CA LYS A 114 0.22 5.99 -1.48
C LYS A 114 -1.15 5.38 -1.21
N VAL A 115 -1.33 4.12 -1.62
CA VAL A 115 -2.60 3.41 -1.45
C VAL A 115 -2.35 2.09 -0.73
N ASP A 116 -3.14 1.84 0.30
CA ASP A 116 -3.28 0.53 0.91
C ASP A 116 -4.39 -0.26 0.20
N ARG A 117 -4.03 -1.36 -0.47
CA ARG A 117 -5.04 -2.21 -1.13
C ARG A 117 -5.96 -2.92 -0.13
N GLU A 118 -5.54 -3.10 1.12
CA GLU A 118 -6.36 -3.74 2.15
C GLU A 118 -7.55 -2.84 2.51
N GLU A 119 -7.37 -1.51 2.40
CA GLU A 119 -8.44 -0.52 2.57
C GLU A 119 -9.13 -0.15 1.24
N ARG A 120 -8.41 -0.16 0.11
CA ARG A 120 -8.89 0.25 -1.22
C ARG A 120 -8.68 -0.82 -2.30
N PRO A 121 -9.31 -1.99 -2.19
CA PRO A 121 -9.21 -3.05 -3.19
C PRO A 121 -9.81 -2.64 -4.54
N ASP A 122 -10.75 -1.69 -4.55
CA ASP A 122 -11.35 -1.10 -5.73
C ASP A 122 -10.31 -0.36 -6.60
N VAL A 123 -9.45 0.44 -5.97
CA VAL A 123 -8.36 1.16 -6.65
C VAL A 123 -7.28 0.19 -7.11
N ASP A 124 -6.91 -0.76 -6.25
CA ASP A 124 -5.94 -1.82 -6.55
C ASP A 124 -6.34 -2.59 -7.82
N GLN A 125 -7.59 -3.03 -7.91
CA GLN A 125 -8.07 -3.81 -9.05
C GLN A 125 -7.96 -3.06 -10.38
N VAL A 126 -8.43 -1.81 -10.43
CA VAL A 126 -8.39 -0.99 -11.66
C VAL A 126 -6.96 -0.84 -12.18
N TYR A 127 -6.03 -0.50 -11.29
CA TYR A 127 -4.65 -0.28 -11.68
C TYR A 127 -3.87 -1.56 -11.90
N MET A 128 -4.21 -2.65 -11.21
CA MET A 128 -3.65 -3.98 -11.48
C MET A 128 -4.01 -4.42 -12.91
N THR A 129 -5.28 -4.26 -13.30
CA THR A 129 -5.72 -4.53 -14.67
C THR A 129 -4.96 -3.67 -15.68
N ALA A 130 -4.75 -2.39 -15.39
CA ALA A 130 -3.95 -1.52 -16.24
C ALA A 130 -2.52 -2.06 -16.45
N VAL A 131 -1.83 -2.45 -15.37
CA VAL A 131 -0.46 -3.00 -15.46
C VAL A 131 -0.43 -4.33 -16.20
N GLN A 132 -1.42 -5.20 -15.99
CA GLN A 132 -1.54 -6.45 -16.73
C GLN A 132 -1.76 -6.22 -18.23
N LEU A 133 -2.59 -5.25 -18.62
CA LEU A 133 -2.78 -4.87 -20.02
C LEU A 133 -1.51 -4.31 -20.66
N MET A 134 -0.74 -3.51 -19.91
CA MET A 134 0.48 -2.88 -20.42
C MET A 134 1.67 -3.84 -20.50
N THR A 135 1.77 -4.80 -19.57
CA THR A 135 3.01 -5.59 -19.37
C THR A 135 2.81 -7.10 -19.50
N GLY A 136 1.56 -7.58 -19.56
CA GLY A 136 1.22 -9.01 -19.51
C GLY A 136 1.41 -9.65 -18.14
N ASN A 137 1.85 -8.90 -17.13
CA ASN A 137 2.13 -9.37 -15.78
C ASN A 137 1.52 -8.42 -14.73
N GLY A 138 1.46 -8.85 -13.48
CA GLY A 138 1.00 -8.03 -12.37
C GLY A 138 1.62 -8.45 -11.05
N GLY A 139 1.55 -7.58 -10.05
CA GLY A 139 2.10 -7.84 -8.73
C GLY A 139 2.28 -6.55 -7.92
N TRP A 140 2.78 -6.70 -6.70
CA TRP A 140 3.03 -5.58 -5.78
C TRP A 140 4.53 -5.50 -5.42
N PRO A 141 5.09 -4.29 -5.19
CA PRO A 141 4.42 -2.99 -5.20
C PRO A 141 3.93 -2.65 -6.60
N LEU A 142 2.74 -2.07 -6.70
CA LEU A 142 2.14 -1.71 -7.97
C LEU A 142 2.32 -0.20 -8.16
N ASN A 143 3.11 0.18 -9.16
CA ASN A 143 3.45 1.58 -9.42
C ASN A 143 2.90 2.00 -10.77
N VAL A 144 1.98 2.96 -10.76
CA VAL A 144 1.32 3.49 -11.96
C VAL A 144 1.53 4.99 -12.03
N ILE A 145 1.85 5.49 -13.23
CA ILE A 145 1.83 6.92 -13.50
C ILE A 145 0.60 7.20 -14.36
N VAL A 146 -0.20 8.17 -13.93
CA VAL A 146 -1.46 8.53 -14.58
C VAL A 146 -1.48 10.01 -14.94
N LEU A 147 -2.28 10.34 -15.95
CA LEU A 147 -2.65 11.72 -16.26
C LEU A 147 -3.49 12.33 -15.12
N PRO A 148 -3.64 13.67 -15.05
CA PRO A 148 -4.49 14.31 -14.05
C PRO A 148 -5.95 13.82 -14.00
N ASN A 149 -6.45 13.23 -15.09
CA ASN A 149 -7.78 12.62 -15.17
C ASN A 149 -7.83 11.15 -14.68
N GLY A 150 -6.75 10.63 -14.11
CA GLY A 150 -6.65 9.28 -13.55
C GLY A 150 -6.33 8.17 -14.56
N LYS A 151 -6.24 8.48 -15.87
CA LYS A 151 -5.94 7.46 -16.89
C LYS A 151 -4.45 7.08 -16.89
N PRO A 152 -4.11 5.78 -16.95
CA PRO A 152 -2.73 5.31 -16.86
C PRO A 152 -1.92 5.59 -18.13
N ILE A 153 -0.65 5.96 -17.96
CA ILE A 153 0.33 6.12 -19.05
C ILE A 153 1.59 5.28 -18.84
N TYR A 154 1.75 4.72 -17.65
CA TYR A 154 2.82 3.79 -17.31
C TYR A 154 2.34 2.88 -16.20
N GLY A 155 2.83 1.64 -16.19
CA GLY A 155 2.57 0.67 -15.14
C GLY A 155 3.72 -0.30 -14.98
N GLY A 156 4.11 -0.55 -13.73
CA GLY A 156 5.17 -1.48 -13.37
C GLY A 156 4.98 -2.03 -11.97
N THR A 157 5.78 -3.03 -11.62
CA THR A 157 5.80 -3.60 -10.27
C THR A 157 6.96 -3.03 -9.46
N TYR A 158 7.93 -3.87 -9.09
CA TYR A 158 9.15 -3.45 -8.43
C TYR A 158 10.07 -2.69 -9.40
N HIS A 159 10.66 -1.59 -8.92
CA HIS A 159 11.74 -0.88 -9.59
C HIS A 159 12.88 -0.63 -8.61
N THR A 160 14.12 -0.81 -9.07
CA THR A 160 15.28 -0.28 -8.35
C THR A 160 15.29 1.25 -8.43
N ASN A 161 16.01 1.88 -7.51
CA ASN A 161 16.17 3.34 -7.46
C ASN A 161 16.54 3.97 -8.82
N ALA A 162 17.54 3.39 -9.50
CA ALA A 162 18.00 3.86 -10.80
C ALA A 162 16.94 3.71 -11.90
N GLN A 163 16.24 2.55 -11.93
CA GLN A 163 15.16 2.31 -12.88
C GLN A 163 14.01 3.29 -12.67
N TRP A 164 13.60 3.48 -11.42
CA TRP A 164 12.51 4.37 -11.08
C TRP A 164 12.80 5.81 -11.49
N SER A 165 14.00 6.32 -11.14
CA SER A 165 14.45 7.65 -11.56
C SER A 165 14.42 7.84 -13.08
N GLU A 166 14.91 6.85 -13.83
CA GLU A 166 14.91 6.89 -15.28
C GLU A 166 13.48 6.93 -15.86
N ILE A 167 12.58 6.10 -15.31
CA ILE A 167 11.17 6.06 -15.71
C ILE A 167 10.49 7.41 -15.44
N LEU A 168 10.64 7.96 -14.24
CA LEU A 168 10.07 9.25 -13.86
C LEU A 168 10.48 10.36 -14.83
N LEU A 169 11.78 10.46 -15.13
CA LEU A 169 12.29 11.47 -16.05
C LEU A 169 11.78 11.27 -17.48
N LYS A 170 11.76 10.03 -17.98
CA LYS A 170 11.28 9.72 -19.33
C LYS A 170 9.79 10.01 -19.50
N ILE A 171 8.96 9.62 -18.53
CA ILE A 171 7.51 9.81 -18.59
C ILE A 171 7.15 11.28 -18.43
N ASN A 172 7.80 12.00 -17.50
CA ASN A 172 7.59 13.45 -17.37
C ASN A 172 8.00 14.20 -18.65
N LYS A 173 9.13 13.82 -19.25
CA LYS A 173 9.58 14.38 -20.54
C LYS A 173 8.57 14.11 -21.66
N LEU A 174 8.07 12.88 -21.79
CA LEU A 174 7.03 12.54 -22.77
C LEU A 174 5.79 13.43 -22.59
N TYR A 175 5.33 13.60 -21.36
CA TYR A 175 4.14 14.41 -21.07
C TYR A 175 4.33 15.89 -21.42
N LYS A 176 5.51 16.46 -21.13
CA LYS A 176 5.81 17.88 -21.42
C LYS A 176 6.14 18.14 -22.89
N ASP A 177 6.83 17.23 -23.56
CA ASP A 177 7.24 17.41 -24.97
C ASP A 177 6.13 17.02 -25.96
N ASP A 178 5.35 15.98 -25.67
CA ASP A 178 4.30 15.45 -26.55
C ASP A 178 3.06 15.02 -25.73
N PRO A 179 2.30 15.98 -25.18
CA PRO A 179 1.11 15.69 -24.39
C PRO A 179 0.04 14.95 -25.21
N LYS A 180 0.00 15.15 -26.54
CA LYS A 180 -0.95 14.45 -27.41
C LYS A 180 -0.69 12.95 -27.40
N LYS A 181 0.57 12.55 -27.60
CA LYS A 181 0.96 11.13 -27.57
C LYS A 181 0.75 10.51 -26.18
N ALA A 182 1.01 11.25 -25.11
CA ALA A 182 0.71 10.79 -23.76
C ALA A 182 -0.79 10.50 -23.57
N ASN A 183 -1.67 11.39 -24.05
CA ASN A 183 -3.11 11.20 -24.01
C ASN A 183 -3.57 10.01 -24.89
N GLU A 184 -3.06 9.88 -26.11
CA GLU A 184 -3.41 8.78 -27.02
C GLU A 184 -3.06 7.41 -26.42
N TYR A 185 -1.86 7.28 -25.83
CA TYR A 185 -1.47 6.05 -25.15
C TYR A 185 -2.37 5.78 -23.93
N SER A 186 -2.70 6.83 -23.17
CA SER A 186 -3.56 6.70 -21.99
C SER A 186 -4.97 6.26 -22.33
N ASP A 187 -5.55 6.82 -23.39
CA ASP A 187 -6.88 6.48 -23.86
C ASP A 187 -6.94 5.02 -24.33
N MET A 188 -5.90 4.53 -25.01
CA MET A 188 -5.81 3.13 -25.42
C MET A 188 -5.87 2.17 -24.22
N VAL A 189 -5.09 2.44 -23.16
CA VAL A 189 -5.10 1.60 -21.95
C VAL A 189 -6.44 1.70 -21.22
N ALA A 190 -6.98 2.92 -21.08
CA ALA A 190 -8.26 3.13 -20.42
C ALA A 190 -9.43 2.40 -21.12
N ASN A 191 -9.46 2.40 -22.45
CA ASN A 191 -10.46 1.66 -23.23
C ASN A 191 -10.31 0.14 -23.01
N GLY A 192 -9.08 -0.39 -23.00
CA GLY A 192 -8.84 -1.80 -22.71
C GLY A 192 -9.34 -2.25 -21.32
N ILE A 193 -9.22 -1.39 -20.30
CA ILE A 193 -9.77 -1.66 -18.97
C ILE A 193 -11.31 -1.72 -19.02
N GLN A 194 -11.94 -0.80 -19.74
CA GLN A 194 -13.40 -0.80 -19.90
C GLN A 194 -13.87 -2.07 -20.61
N ASP A 195 -13.19 -2.49 -21.67
CA ASP A 195 -13.54 -3.71 -22.42
C ASP A 195 -13.52 -4.97 -21.56
N LEU A 196 -12.54 -5.09 -20.65
CA LEU A 196 -12.48 -6.22 -19.71
C LEU A 196 -13.59 -6.16 -18.66
N ASN A 197 -13.99 -4.97 -18.21
CA ASN A 197 -15.09 -4.79 -17.27
C ASN A 197 -16.47 -5.01 -17.91
N LEU A 198 -16.56 -5.06 -19.24
CA LEU A 198 -17.79 -5.36 -19.98
C LEU A 198 -18.08 -6.87 -20.10
N ILE A 199 -17.27 -7.75 -19.50
CA ILE A 199 -17.63 -9.17 -19.35
C ILE A 199 -18.89 -9.25 -18.48
N LYS A 200 -20.05 -9.25 -19.15
CA LYS A 200 -21.33 -9.54 -18.52
C LYS A 200 -21.25 -10.96 -17.96
N PRO A 201 -21.64 -11.19 -16.70
CA PRO A 201 -21.92 -12.54 -16.23
C PRO A 201 -22.82 -13.21 -17.27
N SER A 202 -22.47 -14.42 -17.67
CA SER A 202 -23.32 -15.17 -18.58
C SER A 202 -24.74 -15.23 -17.99
N ASP A 203 -25.76 -14.87 -18.77
CA ASP A 203 -27.16 -15.09 -18.41
C ASP A 203 -27.46 -16.58 -18.18
N ALA A 204 -26.53 -17.47 -18.53
CA ALA A 204 -26.46 -18.82 -18.00
C ALA A 204 -26.06 -18.80 -16.51
N THR A 205 -26.94 -18.23 -15.68
CA THR A 205 -27.34 -18.97 -14.48
C THR A 205 -28.04 -20.24 -14.96
N ALA A 206 -27.28 -21.18 -15.51
CA ALA A 206 -27.74 -22.55 -15.60
C ALA A 206 -28.17 -22.90 -14.18
N GLU A 207 -29.46 -23.20 -14.01
CA GLU A 207 -30.17 -23.26 -12.74
C GLU A 207 -29.27 -23.81 -11.64
N LEU A 208 -28.82 -22.94 -10.75
CA LEU A 208 -28.03 -23.32 -9.58
C LEU A 208 -28.95 -24.17 -8.70
N SER A 209 -28.86 -25.49 -8.82
CA SER A 209 -29.64 -26.43 -8.04
C SER A 209 -28.77 -27.06 -6.93
N PRO A 210 -29.37 -27.45 -5.80
CA PRO A 210 -28.65 -28.20 -4.76
C PRO A 210 -27.99 -29.48 -5.29
N THR A 211 -28.59 -30.12 -6.31
CA THR A 211 -28.05 -31.35 -6.92
C THR A 211 -26.72 -31.12 -7.63
N LEU A 212 -26.48 -29.90 -8.15
CA LEU A 212 -25.23 -29.54 -8.80
C LEU A 212 -24.04 -29.56 -7.82
N ILE A 213 -24.30 -29.21 -6.56
CA ILE A 213 -23.30 -29.25 -5.48
C ILE A 213 -23.01 -30.71 -5.09
N ASP A 214 -24.06 -31.53 -4.96
CA ASP A 214 -23.92 -32.95 -4.62
C ASP A 214 -23.14 -33.72 -5.72
N ASP A 215 -23.40 -33.42 -6.99
CA ASP A 215 -22.69 -34.02 -8.13
C ASP A 215 -21.21 -33.61 -8.16
N ALA A 216 -20.92 -32.33 -7.94
CA ALA A 216 -19.53 -31.83 -7.89
C ALA A 216 -18.74 -32.46 -6.73
N ILE A 217 -19.35 -32.57 -5.55
CA ILE A 217 -18.73 -33.22 -4.38
C ILE A 217 -18.51 -34.70 -4.65
N SER A 218 -19.44 -35.37 -5.34
CA SER A 218 -19.35 -36.80 -5.65
C SER A 218 -18.23 -37.10 -6.65
N GLN A 219 -17.99 -36.22 -7.63
CA GLN A 219 -16.86 -36.33 -8.56
C GLN A 219 -15.50 -36.09 -7.90
N TRP A 220 -15.46 -35.35 -6.79
CA TRP A 220 -14.24 -35.00 -6.06
C TRP A 220 -13.91 -35.96 -4.91
N LYS A 221 -14.78 -36.93 -4.61
CA LYS A 221 -14.45 -37.99 -3.66
C LYS A 221 -13.43 -38.94 -4.33
N PRO A 222 -12.29 -39.22 -3.68
CA PRO A 222 -11.27 -40.12 -4.20
C PRO A 222 -11.72 -41.58 -4.27
#